data_AF-A0A1M3TV43-F1
#
_entry.id   AF-A0A1M3TV43-F1
#
_cell.length_a   1.000
_cell.length_b   1.000
_cell.length_c   1.000
_cell.angle_alpha   90.00
_cell.angle_beta   90.00
_cell.angle_gamma   90.00
#
_symmetry.space_group_name_H-M   'P 1'
#
loop_
_entity.id
_entity.type
_entity.pdbx_description
1 polymer ?
#
loop_
_entity_poly.entity_id
_entity_poly.type
_entity_poly.pdbx_seq_one_letter_code
_entity_poly.pdbx_strand_id
1 'polypeptide(L)'
;MQVQTSNKEHSVEGHTYTGTLKFRGQTIWGPHTCHDNTQQLARALQNADWRFSLELDSKEKTIEGHTRYISVTDWNGNLVLDRLSTHDNMDTLAEAITGAVAGAGGPP
;
A
#
# COMPACT_ATOMS: atom_id res chain seq x y z
N MET A 1 2.68 -6.64 12.19
CA MET A 1 2.69 -6.09 10.82
C MET A 1 2.96 -4.61 10.90
N GLN A 2 3.81 -4.09 10.01
CA GLN A 2 4.10 -2.68 9.90
C GLN A 2 4.24 -2.28 8.44
N VAL A 3 3.71 -1.11 8.07
CA VAL A 3 3.88 -0.51 6.75
C VAL A 3 4.51 0.86 6.96
N GLN A 4 5.59 1.14 6.24
CA GLN A 4 6.34 2.39 6.38
C GLN A 4 6.64 2.98 5.02
N THR A 5 6.63 4.30 4.96
CA THR A 5 7.11 5.08 3.83
C THR A 5 8.43 5.75 4.14
N SER A 6 9.23 6.04 3.12
CA SER A 6 10.53 6.71 3.23
C SER A 6 10.77 7.64 2.06
N ASN A 7 11.59 8.68 2.24
CA ASN A 7 11.90 9.63 1.16
C ASN A 7 12.68 8.98 0.02
N LYS A 8 12.37 9.40 -1.21
CA LYS A 8 13.01 9.03 -2.46
C LYS A 8 13.33 10.29 -3.27
N GLU A 9 14.41 10.26 -4.06
CA GLU A 9 14.66 11.27 -5.09
C GLU A 9 13.52 11.29 -6.12
N HIS A 10 13.12 12.49 -6.54
CA HIS A 10 11.96 12.64 -7.42
C HIS A 10 12.14 11.87 -8.74
N SER A 11 11.22 10.96 -9.04
CA SER A 11 11.15 10.26 -10.33
C SER A 11 9.74 10.35 -10.91
N VAL A 12 9.57 10.09 -12.20
CA VAL A 12 8.25 10.11 -12.84
C VAL A 12 7.93 8.73 -13.37
N GLU A 13 6.79 8.17 -12.98
CA GLU A 13 6.34 6.86 -13.45
C GLU A 13 4.87 6.95 -13.88
N GLY A 14 4.49 6.10 -14.84
CA GLY A 14 3.11 6.05 -15.33
C GLY A 14 2.17 5.37 -14.33
N HIS A 15 0.99 5.94 -14.15
CA HIS A 15 -0.13 5.35 -13.43
C HIS A 15 -1.16 4.83 -14.39
N THR A 16 -1.64 3.62 -14.14
CA THR A 16 -2.67 2.97 -14.95
C THR A 16 -3.76 2.34 -14.09
N TYR A 17 -3.72 2.52 -12.76
CA TYR A 17 -4.70 1.95 -11.84
C TYR A 17 -5.20 2.96 -10.79
N THR A 18 -6.33 2.64 -10.20
CA THR A 18 -6.80 3.16 -8.91
C THR A 18 -6.84 2.01 -7.91
N GLY A 19 -6.45 2.27 -6.66
CA GLY A 19 -6.42 1.30 -5.58
C GLY A 19 -7.42 1.64 -4.47
N THR A 20 -8.15 0.63 -4.02
CA THR A 20 -9.01 0.70 -2.82
C THR A 20 -8.59 -0.37 -1.83
N LEU A 21 -8.19 0.03 -0.63
CA LEU A 21 -7.79 -0.88 0.43
C LEU A 21 -8.99 -1.20 1.32
N LYS A 22 -9.21 -2.50 1.50
CA LYS A 22 -10.19 -3.06 2.41
C LYS A 22 -9.52 -3.81 3.55
N PHE A 23 -10.12 -3.73 4.72
CA PHE A 23 -9.80 -4.55 5.89
C PHE A 23 -11.07 -5.24 6.39
N ARG A 24 -11.06 -6.58 6.46
CA ARG A 24 -12.25 -7.39 6.76
C ARG A 24 -13.46 -7.05 5.87
N GLY A 25 -13.19 -6.75 4.59
CA GLY A 25 -14.21 -6.36 3.61
C GLY A 25 -14.72 -4.92 3.72
N GLN A 26 -14.29 -4.14 4.72
CA GLN A 26 -14.64 -2.73 4.85
C GLN A 26 -13.56 -1.85 4.20
N THR A 27 -13.95 -0.88 3.39
CA THR A 27 -13.02 0.09 2.81
C THR A 27 -12.44 0.97 3.91
N ILE A 28 -11.10 0.98 4.01
CA ILE A 28 -10.36 1.79 4.98
C ILE A 28 -9.48 2.85 4.31
N TRP A 29 -9.27 2.76 3.00
CA TRP A 29 -8.51 3.74 2.22
C TRP A 29 -8.85 3.65 0.73
N GLY A 30 -8.86 4.79 0.04
CA GLY A 30 -9.13 4.90 -1.40
C GLY A 30 -10.60 5.21 -1.76
N PRO A 31 -10.93 5.26 -3.06
CA PRO A 31 -10.04 4.99 -4.20
C PRO A 31 -9.01 6.10 -4.42
N HIS A 32 -7.75 5.72 -4.65
CA HIS A 32 -6.68 6.65 -5.00
C HIS A 32 -5.90 6.14 -6.21
N THR A 33 -5.25 7.04 -6.95
CA THR A 33 -4.39 6.61 -8.06
C THR A 33 -3.23 5.75 -7.56
N CYS A 34 -2.94 4.65 -8.28
CA CYS A 34 -1.90 3.68 -7.99
C CYS A 34 -1.17 3.21 -9.27
N HIS A 35 -0.06 2.51 -9.10
CA HIS A 35 0.77 1.97 -10.18
C HIS A 35 0.48 0.53 -10.51
N ASP A 36 1.01 0.08 -11.65
CA ASP A 36 1.11 -1.35 -11.97
C ASP A 36 1.89 -2.12 -10.88
N ASN A 37 2.94 -1.52 -10.32
CA ASN A 37 3.73 -2.10 -9.24
C ASN A 37 2.93 -2.28 -7.93
N THR A 38 1.77 -1.64 -7.79
CA THR A 38 0.90 -1.74 -6.62
C THR A 38 0.27 -3.14 -6.51
N GLN A 39 0.29 -3.94 -7.58
CA GLN A 39 0.00 -5.38 -7.49
C GLN A 39 0.95 -6.11 -6.53
N GLN A 40 2.22 -5.70 -6.45
CA GLN A 40 3.18 -6.29 -5.51
C GLN A 40 2.83 -5.91 -4.07
N LEU A 41 2.44 -4.65 -3.84
CA LEU A 41 1.96 -4.20 -2.54
C LEU A 41 0.69 -4.96 -2.12
N ALA A 42 -0.28 -5.14 -3.03
CA ALA A 42 -1.50 -5.89 -2.76
C ALA A 42 -1.19 -7.32 -2.26
N ARG A 43 -0.29 -8.02 -2.96
CA ARG A 43 0.16 -9.36 -2.58
C ARG A 43 0.90 -9.37 -1.26
N ALA A 44 1.81 -8.42 -1.04
CA ALA A 44 2.57 -8.31 0.21
C ALA A 44 1.66 -8.08 1.43
N LEU A 45 0.66 -7.20 1.30
CA LEU A 45 -0.32 -6.94 2.35
C LEU A 45 -1.16 -8.19 2.66
N GLN A 46 -1.69 -8.84 1.63
CA GLN A 46 -2.51 -10.04 1.81
C GLN A 46 -1.72 -11.22 2.40
N ASN A 47 -0.45 -11.37 2.01
CA ASN A 47 0.44 -12.39 2.57
C ASN A 47 0.82 -12.09 4.03
N ALA A 48 1.04 -10.81 4.36
CA ALA A 48 1.34 -10.40 5.73
C ALA A 48 0.12 -10.55 6.65
N ASP A 49 -1.07 -10.28 6.15
CA ASP A 49 -2.32 -10.34 6.90
C ASP A 49 -3.53 -10.53 5.96
N TRP A 50 -4.12 -11.72 5.99
CA TRP A 50 -5.19 -12.14 5.08
C TRP A 50 -6.46 -11.29 5.18
N ARG A 51 -6.61 -10.49 6.25
CA ARG A 51 -7.75 -9.59 6.45
C ARG A 51 -7.69 -8.39 5.50
N PHE A 52 -6.53 -8.07 4.93
CA PHE A 52 -6.39 -7.00 3.95
C PHE A 52 -6.65 -7.48 2.53
N SER A 53 -7.27 -6.61 1.75
CA SER A 53 -7.43 -6.78 0.31
C SER A 53 -7.26 -5.42 -0.35
N LEU A 54 -6.32 -5.31 -1.29
CA LEU A 54 -6.13 -4.11 -2.10
C LEU A 54 -6.67 -4.39 -3.50
N GLU A 55 -7.81 -3.79 -3.80
CA GLU A 55 -8.47 -3.91 -5.09
C GLU A 55 -7.89 -2.85 -6.04
N LEU A 56 -7.52 -3.28 -7.24
CA LEU A 56 -6.96 -2.43 -8.28
C LEU A 56 -7.89 -2.40 -9.48
N ASP A 57 -8.30 -1.21 -9.89
CA ASP A 57 -9.13 -0.98 -11.06
C ASP A 57 -8.37 -0.15 -12.10
N SER A 58 -8.44 -0.53 -13.38
CA SER A 58 -7.68 0.14 -14.44
C SER A 58 -8.25 1.52 -14.76
N LYS A 59 -7.38 2.52 -14.96
CA LYS A 59 -7.76 3.87 -15.36
C LYS A 59 -6.96 4.37 -16.56
N GLU A 60 -7.40 5.49 -17.14
CA GLU A 60 -6.61 6.21 -18.16
C GLU A 60 -5.21 6.58 -17.62
N LYS A 61 -4.20 6.42 -18.49
CA LYS A 61 -2.81 6.57 -18.11
C LYS A 61 -2.50 8.02 -17.71
N THR A 62 -2.05 8.23 -16.48
CA THR A 62 -1.52 9.52 -16.00
C THR A 62 -0.03 9.42 -15.68
N ILE A 63 0.70 10.53 -15.73
CA ILE A 63 2.11 10.60 -15.32
C ILE A 63 2.14 11.41 -14.04
N GLU A 64 2.62 10.84 -12.93
CA GLU A 64 2.71 11.60 -11.67
C GLU A 64 4.09 11.35 -11.02
N GLY A 65 4.55 12.30 -10.22
CA GLY A 65 5.89 12.33 -9.63
C GLY A 65 6.01 11.55 -8.32
N HIS A 66 6.91 10.59 -8.28
CA HIS A 66 7.26 9.73 -7.14
C HIS A 66 8.23 10.43 -6.24
N THR A 67 7.97 10.41 -4.94
CA THR A 67 8.83 11.02 -3.93
C THR A 67 9.04 10.11 -2.73
N ARG A 68 8.43 8.91 -2.73
CA ARG A 68 8.48 7.97 -1.62
C ARG A 68 8.84 6.55 -2.04
N TYR A 69 9.32 5.79 -1.09
CA TYR A 69 9.35 4.34 -1.09
C TYR A 69 8.36 3.81 -0.05
N ILE A 70 7.75 2.64 -0.27
CA ILE A 70 6.95 1.91 0.71
C ILE A 70 7.53 0.52 0.96
N SER A 71 7.61 0.13 2.23
CA SER A 71 8.03 -1.19 2.68
C SER A 71 6.97 -1.81 3.58
N VAL A 72 6.89 -3.15 3.58
CA VAL A 72 5.96 -3.93 4.41
C VAL A 72 6.73 -4.99 5.19
N THR A 73 6.49 -5.01 6.49
CA THR A 73 7.01 -6.02 7.43
C THR A 73 5.83 -6.82 7.98
N ASP A 74 5.95 -8.15 7.99
CA ASP A 74 4.91 -9.05 8.49
C ASP A 74 4.78 -9.00 10.03
N TRP A 75 3.98 -9.91 10.61
CA TRP A 75 3.82 -10.03 12.05
C TRP A 75 5.02 -10.67 12.78
N ASN A 76 5.87 -11.40 12.05
CA ASN A 76 7.06 -12.06 12.56
C ASN A 76 8.31 -11.17 12.47
N GLY A 77 8.20 -9.97 11.90
CA GLY A 77 9.32 -9.06 11.68
C GLY A 77 10.05 -9.29 10.35
N ASN A 78 9.53 -10.13 9.46
CA ASN A 78 10.13 -10.35 8.14
C ASN A 78 9.74 -9.25 7.17
N LEU A 79 10.71 -8.73 6.44
CA LEU A 79 10.49 -7.78 5.36
C LEU A 79 9.93 -8.52 4.14
N VAL A 80 8.66 -8.26 3.80
CA VAL A 80 7.95 -8.93 2.69
C VAL A 80 7.83 -8.05 1.45
N LEU A 81 8.02 -6.73 1.61
CA LEU A 81 8.17 -5.78 0.52
C LEU A 81 9.25 -4.78 0.93
N ASP A 82 10.29 -4.66 0.12
CA ASP A 82 11.37 -3.68 0.34
C ASP A 82 11.30 -2.58 -0.70
N ARG A 83 11.10 -1.35 -0.24
CA ARG A 83 11.31 -0.09 -0.98
C ARG A 83 10.67 -0.05 -2.36
N LEU A 84 9.37 -0.32 -2.43
CA LEU A 84 8.59 -0.13 -3.65
C LEU A 84 8.41 1.37 -3.93
N SER A 85 8.76 1.84 -5.14
CA SER A 85 8.58 3.25 -5.54
C SER A 85 7.12 3.68 -5.50
N THR A 86 6.83 4.84 -4.90
CA THR A 86 5.47 5.36 -4.71
C THR A 86 5.35 6.88 -4.48
N HIS A 87 4.12 7.36 -4.24
CA HIS A 87 3.73 8.75 -4.01
C HIS A 87 3.58 9.10 -2.53
N ASP A 88 3.50 10.41 -2.24
CA ASP A 88 3.21 10.93 -0.90
C ASP A 88 1.86 10.46 -0.35
N ASN A 89 0.87 10.18 -1.21
CA ASN A 89 -0.44 9.70 -0.78
C ASN A 89 -0.38 8.34 -0.05
N MET A 90 0.71 7.58 -0.18
CA MET A 90 0.89 6.30 0.50
C MET A 90 1.19 6.44 1.99
N ASP A 91 1.56 7.64 2.45
CA ASP A 91 1.66 7.93 3.88
C ASP A 91 0.31 7.63 4.56
N THR A 92 -0.79 8.09 3.94
CA THR A 92 -2.16 7.85 4.43
C THR A 92 -2.59 6.39 4.35
N LEU A 93 -2.04 5.62 3.41
CA LEU A 93 -2.25 4.17 3.32
C LEU A 93 -1.57 3.45 4.49
N ALA A 94 -0.33 3.81 4.80
CA ALA A 94 0.40 3.26 5.93
C ALA A 94 -0.28 3.59 7.26
N GLU A 95 -0.81 4.80 7.41
CA GLU A 95 -1.61 5.20 8.57
C GLU A 95 -2.90 4.39 8.71
N ALA A 96 -3.66 4.21 7.61
CA ALA A 96 -4.89 3.42 7.61
C ALA A 96 -4.64 1.96 8.03
N ILE A 97 -3.57 1.34 7.52
CA ILE A 97 -3.17 -0.02 7.90
C ILE A 97 -2.79 -0.07 9.37
N THR A 98 -1.99 0.88 9.85
CA THR A 98 -1.57 0.94 11.26
C THR A 98 -2.78 1.06 12.19
N GLY A 99 -3.75 1.93 11.85
CA GLY A 99 -4.99 2.09 12.61
C GLY A 99 -5.85 0.82 12.63
N ALA A 100 -6.02 0.17 11.47
CA ALA A 100 -6.78 -1.08 11.37
C ALA A 100 -6.14 -2.21 12.18
N VAL A 101 -4.82 -2.35 12.11
CA VAL A 101 -4.05 -3.34 12.85
C VAL A 101 -4.14 -3.10 14.36
N ALA A 102 -3.97 -1.86 14.82
CA ALA A 102 -4.06 -1.50 16.23
C ALA A 102 -5.48 -1.77 16.79
N GLY A 103 -6.52 -1.42 16.05
CA GLY A 103 -7.91 -1.66 16.43
C GLY A 103 -8.30 -3.15 16.44
N ALA A 104 -7.61 -3.99 15.67
CA ALA A 104 -7.89 -5.42 15.59
C ALA A 104 -7.27 -6.26 16.72
N GLY A 105 -6.40 -5.68 17.55
CA GLY A 105 -5.85 -6.33 18.74
C GLY A 105 -4.71 -7.33 18.49
N GLY A 106 -4.09 -7.32 17.29
CA GLY A 106 -2.93 -8.17 16.99
C GLY A 106 -3.02 -8.94 15.67
N PRO A 107 -2.12 -9.94 15.48
CA PRO A 107 -2.11 -10.78 14.29
C PRO A 107 -3.45 -11.51 14.10
N PRO A 108 -3.83 -11.79 12.84
CA PRO A 108 -5.05 -12.55 12.55
C PRO A 108 -4.98 -14.01 12.98
#